data_AF-A0AAE4GAZ8-F1
#
_entry.id   AF-A0AAE4GAZ8-F1
#
_cell.length_a   1.000
_cell.length_b   1.000
_cell.length_c   1.000
_cell.angle_alpha   90.00
_cell.angle_beta   90.00
_cell.angle_gamma   90.00
#
_symmetry.space_group_name_H-M   'P 1'
#
loop_
_entity.id
_entity.type
_entity.pdbx_description
1 polymer ?
#
loop_
_entity_poly.entity_id
_entity_poly.type
_entity_poly.pdbx_seq_one_letter_code
_entity_poly.pdbx_strand_id
1 'polypeptide(L)'
;MNHSLPNTEFFSKKIDLANKVEMIQFLRSHRRYYTASSVQRSTTYANLVKVHSLGLTAVEQQAAYAVIEVAETYQLLDEPMIDFQRQFNDSFQIGFNGRSGGHLVLLKAERRVGTNGIVYAQALTSALDEDADYEAWSKGELRDRVELVTAFDQACDSVRSVFQAVLREFEVCNEAVVITKQVRVLRPKNAVSAA
;
A
#
# COMPACT_ATOMS: atom_id res chain seq x y z
N MET A 1 -10.62 6.30 -28.71
CA MET A 1 -9.83 5.08 -28.99
C MET A 1 -9.63 4.38 -27.67
N ASN A 2 -10.25 3.22 -27.49
CA ASN A 2 -10.13 2.41 -26.28
C ASN A 2 -8.77 1.72 -26.29
N HIS A 3 -7.75 2.34 -25.70
CA HIS A 3 -6.56 1.62 -25.31
C HIS A 3 -6.88 0.89 -24.01
N SER A 4 -7.42 -0.32 -24.12
CA SER A 4 -7.39 -1.26 -23.01
C SER A 4 -5.92 -1.48 -22.66
N LEU A 5 -5.53 -1.09 -21.44
CA LEU A 5 -4.23 -1.42 -20.88
C LEU A 5 -3.93 -2.91 -21.14
N PRO A 6 -2.76 -3.27 -21.68
CA PRO A 6 -2.42 -4.67 -21.90
C PRO A 6 -2.57 -5.44 -20.59
N ASN A 7 -3.09 -6.67 -20.68
CA ASN A 7 -3.32 -7.60 -19.60
C ASN A 7 -2.02 -7.85 -18.81
N THR A 8 -1.73 -6.97 -17.87
CA THR A 8 -0.57 -7.07 -16.99
C THR A 8 -1.05 -7.76 -15.73
N GLU A 9 -0.76 -9.06 -15.64
CA GLU A 9 -1.36 -10.02 -14.71
C GLU A 9 -1.55 -9.46 -13.29
N PHE A 10 -2.76 -9.64 -12.78
CA PHE A 10 -3.09 -9.50 -11.37
C PHE A 10 -2.30 -10.54 -10.54
N PHE A 11 -1.99 -10.20 -9.30
CA PHE A 11 -1.17 -11.00 -8.39
C PHE A 11 -1.89 -12.26 -7.93
N SER A 12 -3.21 -12.17 -7.66
CA SER A 12 -3.98 -13.24 -7.05
C SER A 12 -4.09 -14.47 -7.94
N LYS A 13 -3.92 -15.65 -7.33
CA LYS A 13 -3.99 -16.95 -8.00
C LYS A 13 -4.96 -17.85 -7.27
N LYS A 14 -5.63 -18.72 -8.02
CA LYS A 14 -6.42 -19.80 -7.44
C LYS A 14 -5.49 -20.95 -7.05
N ILE A 15 -5.51 -21.33 -5.77
CA ILE A 15 -4.67 -22.39 -5.20
C ILE A 15 -5.56 -23.54 -4.71
N ASP A 16 -5.19 -24.79 -4.98
CA ASP A 16 -5.90 -25.96 -4.42
C ASP A 16 -5.55 -26.19 -2.94
N LEU A 17 -6.48 -25.82 -2.06
CA LEU A 17 -6.38 -25.99 -0.60
C LEU A 17 -6.51 -27.46 -0.14
N ALA A 18 -6.82 -28.39 -1.04
CA ALA A 18 -6.73 -29.82 -0.76
C ALA A 18 -5.30 -30.37 -0.93
N ASN A 19 -4.45 -29.68 -1.70
CA ASN A 19 -3.12 -30.13 -2.07
C ASN A 19 -2.03 -29.47 -1.20
N LYS A 20 -1.43 -30.23 -0.27
CA LYS A 20 -0.40 -29.71 0.63
C LYS A 20 0.84 -29.21 -0.12
N VAL A 21 1.25 -29.91 -1.19
CA VAL A 21 2.43 -29.55 -1.97
C VAL A 21 2.22 -28.22 -2.69
N GLU A 22 1.03 -28.01 -3.24
CA GLU A 22 0.68 -26.76 -3.94
C GLU A 22 0.64 -25.57 -2.99
N MET A 23 0.04 -25.73 -1.80
CA MET A 23 0.05 -24.70 -0.75
C MET A 23 1.47 -24.30 -0.33
N ILE A 24 2.35 -25.29 -0.08
CA ILE A 24 3.76 -25.04 0.27
C ILE A 24 4.47 -24.32 -0.87
N GLN A 25 4.28 -24.77 -2.11
CA GLN A 25 4.92 -24.17 -3.28
C GLN A 25 4.46 -22.72 -3.47
N PHE A 26 3.17 -22.43 -3.31
CA PHE A 26 2.63 -21.08 -3.36
C PHE A 26 3.31 -20.16 -2.34
N LEU A 27 3.31 -20.54 -1.06
CA LEU A 27 3.89 -19.73 0.01
C LEU A 27 5.40 -19.53 -0.16
N ARG A 28 6.14 -20.59 -0.48
CA ARG A 28 7.60 -20.55 -0.64
C ARG A 28 8.05 -19.73 -1.84
N SER A 29 7.33 -19.82 -2.96
CA SER A 29 7.70 -19.11 -4.19
C SER A 29 7.14 -17.70 -4.29
N HIS A 30 6.28 -17.30 -3.34
CA HIS A 30 5.73 -15.97 -3.29
C HIS A 30 6.84 -14.92 -3.17
N ARG A 31 6.70 -13.82 -3.90
CA ARG A 31 7.65 -12.72 -3.83
C ARG A 31 7.75 -12.17 -2.41
N ARG A 32 8.97 -11.80 -2.00
CA ARG A 32 9.26 -11.24 -0.68
C ARG A 32 10.02 -9.92 -0.77
N TYR A 33 9.87 -9.07 0.25
CA TYR A 33 10.63 -7.82 0.39
C TYR A 33 10.96 -7.54 1.86
N TYR A 34 11.98 -6.72 2.09
CA TYR A 34 12.43 -6.36 3.44
C TYR A 34 11.44 -5.42 4.15
N THR A 35 11.16 -5.68 5.44
CA THR A 35 10.26 -4.85 6.28
C THR A 35 10.98 -3.70 6.98
N ALA A 36 12.30 -3.78 7.17
CA ALA A 36 13.15 -2.76 7.79
C ALA A 36 14.39 -2.44 6.90
N SER A 37 15.21 -1.47 7.34
CA SER A 37 16.44 -1.07 6.60
C SER A 37 17.34 -2.28 6.28
N SER A 38 18.25 -2.15 5.30
CA SER A 38 19.17 -3.21 4.84
C SER A 38 20.03 -3.86 5.95
N VAL A 39 20.06 -3.28 7.15
CA VAL A 39 20.76 -3.78 8.34
C VAL A 39 19.90 -4.75 9.17
N GLN A 40 18.56 -4.61 9.17
CA GLN A 40 17.60 -5.56 9.75
C GLN A 40 16.94 -6.34 8.60
N ARG A 41 17.50 -7.51 8.29
CA ARG A 41 17.19 -8.32 7.11
C ARG A 41 15.88 -9.11 7.19
N SER A 42 14.87 -8.66 7.92
CA SER A 42 13.60 -9.36 7.99
C SER A 42 12.78 -9.18 6.72
N THR A 43 12.28 -10.28 6.14
CA THR A 43 11.43 -10.27 4.95
C THR A 43 9.97 -10.64 5.24
N THR A 44 9.07 -10.20 4.36
CA THR A 44 7.65 -10.56 4.34
C THR A 44 7.16 -10.75 2.90
N TYR A 45 5.95 -11.30 2.73
CA TYR A 45 5.26 -11.37 1.44
C TYR A 45 5.06 -9.98 0.84
N ALA A 46 5.33 -9.84 -0.46
CA ALA A 46 5.31 -8.54 -1.12
C ALA A 46 4.93 -8.64 -2.59
N ASN A 47 4.29 -7.59 -3.10
CA ASN A 47 3.99 -7.41 -4.51
C ASN A 47 4.67 -6.13 -5.04
N LEU A 48 5.16 -6.18 -6.27
CA LEU A 48 5.87 -5.05 -6.90
C LEU A 48 4.88 -4.14 -7.61
N VAL A 49 4.92 -2.87 -7.23
CA VAL A 49 4.02 -1.83 -7.73
C VAL A 49 4.77 -0.63 -8.29
N LYS A 50 6.06 -0.79 -8.63
CA LYS A 50 6.81 0.28 -9.30
C LYS A 50 6.16 0.60 -10.64
N VAL A 51 5.93 1.89 -10.90
CA VAL A 51 5.30 2.41 -12.14
C VAL A 51 5.91 1.78 -13.40
N HIS A 52 7.23 1.75 -13.51
CA HIS A 52 7.94 1.19 -14.68
C HIS A 52 7.81 -0.35 -14.82
N SER A 53 7.28 -1.06 -13.82
CA SER A 53 7.03 -2.51 -13.86
C SER A 53 5.56 -2.88 -14.07
N LEU A 54 4.66 -1.90 -14.15
CA LEU A 54 3.23 -2.14 -14.32
C LEU A 54 2.81 -2.42 -15.77
N GLY A 55 3.76 -2.45 -16.71
CA GLY A 55 3.51 -2.65 -18.14
C GLY A 55 2.75 -1.49 -18.82
N LEU A 56 2.81 -0.31 -18.22
CA LEU A 56 2.27 0.94 -18.77
C LEU A 56 3.12 1.42 -19.96
N THR A 57 2.48 2.04 -20.95
CA THR A 57 3.15 2.77 -22.03
C THR A 57 3.95 3.96 -21.49
N ALA A 58 4.88 4.53 -22.28
CA ALA A 58 5.66 5.69 -21.84
C ALA A 58 4.79 6.89 -21.42
N VAL A 59 3.69 7.14 -22.13
CA VAL A 59 2.74 8.22 -21.82
C VAL A 59 2.01 7.93 -20.52
N GLU A 60 1.52 6.70 -20.33
CA GLU A 60 0.85 6.29 -19.09
C GLU A 60 1.80 6.29 -17.89
N GLN A 61 3.08 5.93 -18.07
CA GLN A 61 4.08 6.04 -17.02
C GLN A 61 4.31 7.49 -16.61
N GLN A 62 4.37 8.42 -17.57
CA GLN A 62 4.53 9.84 -17.26
C GLN A 62 3.33 10.38 -16.46
N ALA A 63 2.10 10.03 -16.86
CA ALA A 63 0.90 10.36 -16.10
C ALA A 63 0.92 9.73 -14.70
N ALA A 64 1.33 8.46 -14.61
CA ALA A 64 1.47 7.75 -13.34
C ALA A 64 2.47 8.42 -12.39
N TYR A 65 3.60 8.93 -12.90
CA TYR A 65 4.56 9.66 -12.07
C TYR A 65 3.98 10.98 -11.53
N ALA A 66 3.20 11.71 -12.32
CA ALA A 66 2.52 12.91 -11.82
C ALA A 66 1.46 12.58 -10.76
N VAL A 67 0.68 11.53 -10.97
CA VAL A 67 -0.40 11.13 -10.07
C VAL A 67 0.12 10.69 -8.70
N ILE A 68 1.22 9.94 -8.63
CA ILE A 68 1.77 9.49 -7.33
C ILE A 68 2.45 10.60 -6.51
N GLU A 69 2.61 11.80 -7.09
CA GLU A 69 3.07 13.00 -6.37
C GLU A 69 1.93 13.76 -5.69
N VAL A 70 0.67 13.45 -6.04
CA VAL A 70 -0.54 14.04 -5.46
C VAL A 70 -0.93 13.26 -4.19
N ALA A 71 -1.08 13.95 -3.07
CA ALA A 71 -1.32 13.31 -1.76
C ALA A 71 -2.68 12.59 -1.71
N GLU A 72 -3.68 13.16 -2.36
CA GLU A 72 -5.04 12.64 -2.50
C GLU A 72 -5.07 11.26 -3.18
N THR A 73 -4.10 10.97 -4.06
CA THR A 73 -3.96 9.66 -4.69
C THR A 73 -3.86 8.56 -3.63
N TYR A 74 -3.02 8.73 -2.61
CA TYR A 74 -2.85 7.69 -1.59
C TYR A 74 -4.10 7.49 -0.74
N GLN A 75 -4.91 8.54 -0.53
CA GLN A 75 -6.18 8.43 0.17
C GLN A 75 -7.16 7.52 -0.59
N LEU A 76 -7.13 7.56 -1.93
CA LEU A 76 -7.94 6.66 -2.76
C LEU A 76 -7.40 5.22 -2.73
N LEU A 77 -6.06 5.06 -2.73
CA LEU A 77 -5.42 3.74 -2.69
C LEU A 77 -5.54 3.03 -1.33
N ASP A 78 -5.82 3.77 -0.25
CA ASP A 78 -5.93 3.21 1.11
C ASP A 78 -7.13 2.29 1.29
N GLU A 79 -8.24 2.51 0.56
CA GLU A 79 -9.50 1.81 0.82
C GLU A 79 -9.39 0.28 0.68
N PRO A 80 -8.81 -0.28 -0.40
CA PRO A 80 -8.61 -1.73 -0.50
C PRO A 80 -7.69 -2.31 0.59
N MET A 81 -6.71 -1.53 1.07
CA MET A 81 -5.81 -1.94 2.14
C MET A 81 -6.52 -1.94 3.50
N ILE A 82 -7.41 -0.97 3.73
CA ILE A 82 -8.25 -0.88 4.92
C ILE A 82 -9.27 -2.04 4.94
N ASP A 83 -9.87 -2.37 3.80
CA ASP A 83 -10.80 -3.50 3.70
C ASP A 83 -10.13 -4.84 4.00
N PHE A 84 -8.91 -5.05 3.49
CA PHE A 84 -8.07 -6.18 3.89
C PHE A 84 -7.83 -6.18 5.41
N GLN A 85 -7.45 -5.04 6.00
CA GLN A 85 -7.22 -4.96 7.45
C GLN A 85 -8.48 -5.34 8.26
N ARG A 86 -9.66 -4.88 7.83
CA ARG A 86 -10.95 -5.23 8.44
C ARG A 86 -11.25 -6.72 8.33
N GLN A 87 -11.01 -7.32 7.15
CA GLN A 87 -11.19 -8.76 6.92
C GLN A 87 -10.40 -9.61 7.92
N PHE A 88 -9.21 -9.16 8.31
CA PHE A 88 -8.34 -9.85 9.26
C PHE A 88 -8.36 -9.25 10.67
N ASN A 89 -9.43 -8.55 11.04
CA ASN A 89 -9.66 -8.03 12.40
C ASN A 89 -8.45 -7.27 12.96
N ASP A 90 -7.83 -6.39 12.16
CA ASP A 90 -6.66 -5.59 12.54
C ASP A 90 -5.38 -6.39 12.86
N SER A 91 -5.35 -7.71 12.63
CA SER A 91 -4.18 -8.55 12.90
C SER A 91 -3.11 -8.45 11.81
N PHE A 92 -3.49 -7.94 10.63
CA PHE A 92 -2.61 -7.75 9.49
C PHE A 92 -2.91 -6.42 8.78
N GLN A 93 -1.88 -5.85 8.17
CA GLN A 93 -1.94 -4.62 7.39
C GLN A 93 -1.16 -4.75 6.09
N ILE A 94 -1.49 -3.90 5.12
CA ILE A 94 -0.72 -3.70 3.90
C ILE A 94 -0.08 -2.31 3.96
N GLY A 95 1.18 -2.20 3.55
CA GLY A 95 1.85 -0.91 3.46
C GLY A 95 2.78 -0.81 2.26
N PHE A 96 3.03 0.43 1.82
CA PHE A 96 4.07 0.71 0.83
C PHE A 96 5.46 0.64 1.47
N ASN A 97 6.41 -0.01 0.81
CA ASN A 97 7.78 -0.16 1.27
C ASN A 97 8.80 -0.11 0.13
N GLY A 98 10.07 0.09 0.49
CA GLY A 98 11.19 0.27 -0.42
C GLY A 98 11.32 1.69 -0.96
N ARG A 99 12.36 1.92 -1.76
CA ARG A 99 12.63 3.24 -2.34
C ARG A 99 11.44 3.68 -3.19
N SER A 100 10.90 4.86 -2.86
CA SER A 100 9.72 5.46 -3.50
C SER A 100 8.46 4.58 -3.44
N GLY A 101 8.31 3.75 -2.39
CA GLY A 101 7.09 2.94 -2.20
C GLY A 101 6.88 1.85 -3.25
N GLY A 102 7.95 1.32 -3.85
CA GLY A 102 7.84 0.40 -4.97
C GLY A 102 7.23 -0.99 -4.68
N HIS A 103 6.95 -1.32 -3.41
CA HIS A 103 6.39 -2.61 -3.01
C HIS A 103 5.20 -2.41 -2.08
N LEU A 104 4.14 -3.18 -2.28
CA LEU A 104 3.16 -3.45 -1.23
C LEU A 104 3.65 -4.64 -0.42
N VAL A 105 3.64 -4.53 0.90
CA VAL A 105 4.11 -5.57 1.82
C VAL A 105 3.04 -5.94 2.83
N LEU A 106 2.94 -7.23 3.15
CA LEU A 106 2.05 -7.74 4.20
C LEU A 106 2.74 -7.64 5.56
N LEU A 107 2.11 -7.00 6.54
CA LEU A 107 2.66 -6.79 7.87
C LEU A 107 1.74 -7.40 8.93
N LYS A 108 2.31 -8.02 9.96
CA LYS A 108 1.55 -8.30 11.18
C LYS A 108 1.21 -6.96 11.84
N ALA A 109 0.07 -6.89 12.52
CA ALA A 109 -0.33 -5.72 13.26
C ALA A 109 -0.91 -6.09 14.63
N GLU A 110 -0.79 -5.16 15.57
CA GLU A 110 -1.41 -5.25 16.88
C GLU A 110 -2.36 -4.08 17.07
N ARG A 111 -3.56 -4.36 17.58
CA ARG A 111 -4.49 -3.29 17.99
C ARG A 111 -3.95 -2.57 19.23
N ARG A 112 -3.85 -1.25 19.14
CA ARG A 112 -3.39 -0.36 20.20
C ARG A 112 -4.40 0.74 20.47
N VAL A 113 -4.34 1.31 21.66
CA VAL A 113 -5.17 2.44 22.08
C VAL A 113 -4.27 3.65 22.28
N GLY A 114 -4.55 4.73 21.56
CA GLY A 114 -3.83 6.00 21.68
C GLY A 114 -4.17 6.73 22.98
N THR A 115 -3.36 7.73 23.32
CA THR A 115 -3.56 8.57 24.52
C THR A 115 -4.87 9.37 24.49
N ASN A 116 -5.44 9.57 23.30
CA ASN A 116 -6.75 10.19 23.06
C ASN A 116 -7.91 9.17 23.03
N GLY A 117 -7.66 7.90 23.34
CA GLY A 117 -8.64 6.82 23.31
C GLY A 117 -8.93 6.25 21.92
N ILE A 118 -8.26 6.74 20.86
CA ILE A 118 -8.44 6.21 19.50
C ILE A 118 -7.78 4.85 19.39
N VAL A 119 -8.54 3.85 18.94
CA VAL A 119 -8.04 2.52 18.62
C VAL A 119 -7.46 2.52 17.21
N TYR A 120 -6.24 2.02 17.05
CA TYR A 120 -5.57 1.88 15.77
C TYR A 120 -4.77 0.58 15.72
N ALA A 121 -4.52 0.02 14.55
CA ALA A 121 -3.63 -1.13 14.42
C ALA A 121 -2.22 -0.65 14.07
N GLN A 122 -1.23 -1.13 14.83
CA GLN A 122 0.17 -0.80 14.66
C GLN A 122 0.88 -1.93 13.93
N ALA A 123 1.37 -1.64 12.72
CA ALA A 123 2.24 -2.54 11.99
C ALA A 123 3.49 -2.91 12.79
N LEU A 124 3.80 -4.20 12.81
CA LEU A 124 5.03 -4.75 13.35
C LEU A 124 6.07 -4.82 12.22
N THR A 125 7.32 -4.49 12.55
CA THR A 125 8.43 -4.56 11.58
C THR A 125 9.07 -5.95 11.50
N SER A 126 8.56 -6.92 12.24
CA SER A 126 9.08 -8.29 12.28
C SER A 126 8.79 -9.05 10.98
N ALA A 127 9.62 -10.07 10.72
CA ALA A 127 9.45 -10.96 9.59
C ALA A 127 8.12 -11.74 9.66
N LEU A 128 7.58 -12.08 8.50
CA LEU A 128 6.42 -12.94 8.38
C LEU A 128 6.77 -14.19 7.57
N ASP A 129 6.91 -15.32 8.24
CA ASP A 129 7.30 -16.62 7.65
C ASP A 129 8.63 -16.57 6.88
N GLU A 130 9.55 -15.72 7.32
CA GLU A 130 10.92 -15.81 6.85
C GLU A 130 11.52 -17.14 7.27
N ASP A 131 12.13 -17.85 6.30
CA ASP A 131 12.73 -19.16 6.47
C ASP A 131 11.81 -20.22 7.11
N ALA A 132 10.48 -20.07 6.96
CA ALA A 132 9.52 -21.01 7.51
C ALA A 132 9.67 -22.42 6.91
N ASP A 133 9.74 -23.43 7.79
CA ASP A 133 9.66 -24.85 7.43
C ASP A 133 8.19 -25.26 7.25
N TYR A 134 7.62 -24.92 6.10
CA TYR A 134 6.22 -25.20 5.77
C TYR A 134 5.88 -26.69 5.72
N GLU A 135 6.86 -27.57 5.56
CA GLU A 135 6.68 -29.01 5.60
C GLU A 135 6.22 -29.47 6.99
N ALA A 136 6.73 -28.83 8.04
CA ALA A 136 6.37 -29.07 9.43
C ALA A 136 4.96 -28.57 9.79
N TRP A 137 4.37 -27.68 8.98
CA TRP A 137 3.04 -27.14 9.25
C TRP A 137 1.95 -28.18 8.98
N SER A 138 0.90 -28.12 9.79
CA SER A 138 -0.33 -28.85 9.57
C SER A 138 -1.04 -28.35 8.30
N LYS A 139 -1.97 -29.17 7.79
CA LYS A 139 -2.78 -28.76 6.63
C LYS A 139 -3.65 -27.53 6.94
N GLY A 140 -4.08 -27.35 8.19
CA GLY A 140 -4.85 -26.18 8.63
C GLY A 140 -4.02 -24.91 8.57
N GLU A 141 -2.83 -24.91 9.19
CA GLU A 141 -1.94 -23.75 9.19
C GLU A 141 -1.54 -23.30 7.77
N LEU A 142 -1.32 -24.26 6.86
CA LEU A 142 -1.05 -23.95 5.46
C LEU A 142 -2.25 -23.31 4.77
N ARG A 143 -3.47 -23.78 5.04
CA ARG A 143 -4.69 -23.18 4.46
C ARG A 143 -4.88 -21.76 4.95
N ASP A 144 -4.83 -21.56 6.26
CA ASP A 144 -5.00 -20.23 6.87
C ASP A 144 -3.98 -19.24 6.28
N ARG A 145 -2.75 -19.70 6.05
CA ARG A 145 -1.71 -18.87 5.45
C ARG A 145 -1.89 -18.61 3.97
N VAL A 146 -2.29 -19.62 3.20
CA VAL A 146 -2.60 -19.46 1.77
C VAL A 146 -3.77 -18.50 1.60
N GLU A 147 -4.81 -18.60 2.44
CA GLU A 147 -5.96 -17.69 2.43
C GLU A 147 -5.54 -16.25 2.75
N LEU A 148 -4.70 -16.05 3.78
CA LEU A 148 -4.13 -14.74 4.11
C LEU A 148 -3.34 -14.13 2.94
N VAL A 149 -2.41 -14.89 2.34
CA VAL A 149 -1.56 -14.38 1.25
C VAL A 149 -2.38 -14.17 -0.03
N THR A 150 -3.38 -15.01 -0.29
CA THR A 150 -4.31 -14.83 -1.43
C THR A 150 -5.15 -13.57 -1.25
N ALA A 151 -5.66 -13.30 -0.05
CA ALA A 151 -6.40 -12.08 0.24
C ALA A 151 -5.50 -10.83 0.14
N PHE A 152 -4.23 -10.95 0.54
CA PHE A 152 -3.23 -9.90 0.33
C PHE A 152 -3.02 -9.59 -1.16
N ASP A 153 -2.89 -10.63 -1.99
CA ASP A 153 -2.77 -10.46 -3.44
C ASP A 153 -4.01 -9.79 -4.05
N GLN A 154 -5.21 -10.20 -3.63
CA GLN A 154 -6.48 -9.59 -4.06
C GLN A 154 -6.57 -8.12 -3.67
N ALA A 155 -6.13 -7.76 -2.47
CA ALA A 155 -6.09 -6.37 -2.05
C ALA A 155 -5.09 -5.56 -2.90
N CYS A 156 -3.92 -6.12 -3.22
CA CYS A 156 -2.96 -5.49 -4.14
C CYS A 156 -3.56 -5.30 -5.55
N ASP A 157 -4.37 -6.25 -6.02
CA ASP A 157 -5.08 -6.19 -7.29
C ASP A 157 -6.15 -5.09 -7.30
N SER A 158 -6.87 -4.92 -6.18
CA SER A 158 -7.80 -3.82 -5.97
C SER A 158 -7.08 -2.47 -5.93
N VAL A 159 -5.95 -2.34 -5.22
CA VAL A 159 -5.11 -1.11 -5.24
C VAL A 159 -4.69 -0.77 -6.68
N ARG A 160 -4.26 -1.78 -7.44
CA ARG A 160 -3.91 -1.60 -8.86
C ARG A 160 -5.11 -1.13 -9.68
N SER A 161 -6.30 -1.69 -9.44
CA SER A 161 -7.52 -1.33 -10.16
C SER A 161 -7.95 0.11 -9.86
N VAL A 162 -7.86 0.53 -8.59
CA VAL A 162 -8.08 1.93 -8.19
C VAL A 162 -7.06 2.84 -8.85
N PHE A 163 -5.77 2.50 -8.82
CA PHE A 163 -4.74 3.31 -9.47
C PHE A 163 -4.98 3.46 -10.98
N GLN A 164 -5.38 2.38 -11.65
CA GLN A 164 -5.76 2.45 -13.07
C GLN A 164 -7.01 3.33 -13.30
N ALA A 165 -7.98 3.33 -12.39
CA ALA A 165 -9.13 4.24 -12.46
C ALA A 165 -8.68 5.70 -12.30
N VAL A 166 -7.81 5.98 -11.33
CA VAL A 166 -7.23 7.32 -11.14
C VAL A 166 -6.57 7.83 -12.42
N LEU A 167 -5.75 7.00 -13.08
CA LEU A 167 -5.08 7.38 -14.34
C LEU A 167 -6.03 7.63 -15.51
N ARG A 168 -7.23 7.03 -15.50
CA ARG A 168 -8.22 7.19 -16.58
C ARG A 168 -9.18 8.34 -16.34
N GLU A 169 -9.48 8.64 -15.08
CA GLU A 169 -10.59 9.51 -14.68
C GLU A 169 -10.12 10.86 -14.15
N PHE A 170 -8.85 11.01 -13.80
CA PHE A 170 -8.29 12.22 -13.20
C PHE A 170 -7.13 12.76 -14.01
N GLU A 171 -6.99 14.08 -13.99
CA GLU A 171 -5.81 14.80 -14.48
C GLU A 171 -5.13 15.54 -13.32
N VAL A 172 -3.80 15.62 -13.36
CA VAL A 172 -3.05 16.41 -12.38
C VAL A 172 -2.96 17.84 -12.88
N CYS A 173 -3.58 18.76 -12.14
CA CYS A 173 -3.63 20.18 -12.45
C CYS A 173 -2.96 21.01 -11.35
N ASN A 174 -2.27 22.08 -11.76
CA ASN A 174 -1.70 23.04 -10.83
C ASN A 174 -2.70 24.17 -10.58
N GLU A 175 -3.14 24.32 -9.34
CA GLU A 175 -4.02 25.42 -8.93
C GLU A 175 -3.28 26.41 -8.02
N ALA A 176 -3.35 27.70 -8.35
CA ALA A 176 -2.82 28.76 -7.50
C ALA A 176 -3.92 29.27 -6.56
N VAL A 177 -3.75 29.07 -5.25
CA VAL A 177 -4.71 29.54 -4.24
C VAL A 177 -4.19 30.84 -3.60
N VAL A 178 -5.00 31.91 -3.68
CA VAL A 178 -4.73 33.17 -2.95
C VAL A 178 -5.33 33.10 -1.55
N ILE A 179 -4.48 33.08 -0.52
CA ILE A 179 -4.93 33.08 0.88
C ILE A 179 -4.94 34.52 1.42
N THR A 180 -6.13 35.08 1.60
CA THR A 180 -6.30 36.35 2.32
C THR A 180 -6.39 36.07 3.82
N LYS A 181 -5.42 36.56 4.61
CA LYS A 181 -5.37 36.39 6.06
C LYS A 181 -5.51 37.74 6.78
N GLN A 182 -6.50 37.85 7.66
CA GLN A 182 -6.59 38.96 8.62
C GLN A 182 -5.62 38.73 9.78
N VAL A 183 -4.77 39.72 10.09
CA VAL A 183 -3.83 39.67 11.21
C VAL A 183 -4.05 40.84 12.15
N ARG A 184 -4.01 40.58 13.45
CA ARG A 184 -3.99 41.63 14.47
C ARG A 184 -2.56 42.16 14.59
N VAL A 185 -2.38 43.45 14.36
CA VAL A 185 -1.08 44.12 14.47
C VAL A 185 -1.13 45.19 15.56
N LEU A 186 -0.03 45.33 16.30
CA LEU A 186 0.18 46.50 17.16
C LEU A 186 0.62 47.66 16.27
N ARG A 187 -0.02 48.83 16.42
CA ARG A 187 0.43 50.08 15.79
C ARG A 187 0.63 51.14 16.88
N PRO A 188 1.65 52.01 16.75
CA PRO A 188 1.83 53.15 17.63
C PRO A 188 0.57 54.02 17.60
N LYS A 189 0.11 54.47 18.77
CA LYS A 189 -1.11 55.31 18.85
C LYS A 189 -0.94 56.69 18.19
N ASN A 190 0.30 57.18 18.02
CA ASN A 190 0.60 58.54 17.59
C ASN A 190 1.67 58.60 16.48
N ALA A 191 1.43 57.98 15.33
CA ALA A 191 2.18 58.35 14.12
C ALA A 191 1.59 59.65 13.56
N VAL A 192 2.02 60.78 14.14
CA VAL A 192 1.79 62.10 13.56
C VAL A 192 2.54 62.15 12.23
N SER A 193 1.83 62.64 11.22
CA SER A 193 2.36 63.09 9.93
C SER A 193 3.70 63.82 10.09
N ALA A 194 4.79 63.22 9.59
CA ALA A 194 5.87 64.02 9.06
C ALA A 194 5.41 64.49 7.67
N ALA A 195 5.44 65.81 7.48
CA ALA A 195 5.00 66.55 6.31
C ALA A 195 5.67 66.09 5.01
#